data_AF-A0A1B6KWE8-F1
#
_entry.id   AF-A0A1B6KWE8-F1
#
_cell.length_a   1.000
_cell.length_b   1.000
_cell.length_c   1.000
_cell.angle_alpha   90.00
_cell.angle_beta   90.00
_cell.angle_gamma   90.00
#
_symmetry.space_group_name_H-M   'P 1'
#
loop_
_entity.id
_entity.type
_entity.pdbx_description
1 polymer ?
#
loop_
_entity_poly.entity_id
_entity_poly.type
_entity_poly.pdbx_seq_one_letter_code
_entity_poly.pdbx_strand_id
1 'polypeptide(L)'
;LEVHAIPGSSAPPSYHNSPVPDKGPPPSYEEAIDPDAPPPSYDSLFGRVREARKSSSGFIDFFKNLTIILLGTIGCGVIVIITFIIPVTMIIVGLVYLHECPNSEYIPIFLLVGGGFGVLKQLLHLSARVRVREEEREEERVRQTPTQTVISCFMLGWFIIGSMWVYGASNPSFDPSSTHYCNKFLYTFALGLVSSVYISLVAVIVCLCSASVVAFVYESNS
;
A
#
# COMPACT_ATOMS: atom_id res chain seq x y z
N LEU A 1 8.60 -49.24 -75.49
CA LEU A 1 8.98 -50.08 -74.34
C LEU A 1 10.31 -49.57 -73.82
N GLU A 2 10.31 -49.14 -72.56
CA GLU A 2 11.40 -48.93 -71.57
C GLU A 2 12.85 -48.74 -72.05
N VAL A 3 13.55 -47.63 -71.79
CA VAL A 3 14.07 -47.01 -70.54
C VAL A 3 15.21 -47.79 -69.84
N HIS A 4 16.24 -47.03 -69.45
CA HIS A 4 17.28 -47.24 -68.41
C HIS A 4 18.54 -48.02 -68.83
N ALA A 5 19.74 -47.41 -68.85
CA ALA A 5 20.58 -46.80 -67.80
C ALA A 5 21.55 -47.81 -67.14
N ILE A 6 22.80 -47.39 -66.89
CA ILE A 6 23.78 -48.12 -66.06
C ILE A 6 24.17 -47.24 -64.85
N PRO A 7 24.36 -47.83 -63.66
CA PRO A 7 24.38 -47.15 -62.36
C PRO A 7 25.79 -47.05 -61.75
N GLY A 8 25.90 -46.45 -60.56
CA GLY A 8 26.99 -46.80 -59.64
C GLY A 8 27.40 -45.71 -58.66
N SER A 9 26.70 -45.66 -57.52
CA SER A 9 27.03 -44.89 -56.32
C SER A 9 27.84 -45.75 -55.33
N SER A 10 28.61 -45.12 -54.44
CA SER A 10 28.96 -45.71 -53.14
C SER A 10 28.92 -44.66 -52.02
N ALA A 11 28.20 -44.97 -50.95
CA ALA A 11 27.84 -44.12 -49.80
C ALA A 11 28.63 -44.46 -48.51
N PRO A 12 28.51 -43.63 -47.46
CA PRO A 12 28.33 -44.15 -46.08
C PRO A 12 27.32 -43.29 -45.24
N PRO A 13 27.19 -43.43 -43.90
CA PRO A 13 26.15 -44.20 -43.19
C PRO A 13 25.08 -43.35 -42.44
N SER A 14 24.05 -44.07 -41.96
CA SER A 14 22.75 -43.61 -41.46
C SER A 14 22.71 -43.21 -39.97
N TYR A 15 21.89 -42.20 -39.64
CA TYR A 15 21.43 -41.88 -38.28
C TYR A 15 19.89 -41.77 -38.23
N HIS A 16 19.27 -42.50 -37.30
CA HIS A 16 17.87 -42.39 -36.83
C HIS A 16 17.97 -41.97 -35.33
N ASN A 17 17.11 -41.16 -34.69
CA ASN A 17 15.67 -40.94 -34.82
C ASN A 17 15.24 -39.67 -34.02
N SER A 18 14.37 -38.84 -34.61
CA SER A 18 13.28 -38.03 -34.02
C SER A 18 13.04 -36.74 -34.84
N PRO A 19 11.78 -36.29 -35.01
CA PRO A 19 11.39 -35.41 -36.11
C PRO A 19 11.77 -33.95 -35.85
N VAL A 20 12.88 -33.54 -36.46
CA VAL A 20 13.25 -32.13 -36.63
C VAL A 20 12.49 -31.62 -37.86
N PRO A 21 11.69 -30.54 -37.75
CA PRO A 21 11.14 -29.89 -38.93
C PRO A 21 12.30 -29.34 -39.76
N ASP A 22 12.35 -29.73 -41.04
CA ASP A 22 13.35 -29.43 -42.06
C ASP A 22 14.14 -28.14 -41.80
N LYS A 23 15.25 -28.27 -41.07
CA LYS A 23 16.37 -27.36 -41.22
C LYS A 23 17.14 -27.85 -42.43
N GLY A 24 16.84 -27.25 -43.58
CA GLY A 24 17.76 -27.28 -44.71
C GLY A 24 19.18 -26.91 -44.25
N PRO A 25 20.21 -27.31 -45.02
CA PRO A 25 21.59 -27.02 -44.67
C PRO A 25 21.76 -25.52 -44.39
N PRO A 26 22.55 -25.11 -43.38
CA PRO A 26 22.83 -23.70 -43.17
C PRO A 26 23.45 -23.14 -44.47
N PRO A 27 23.01 -21.95 -44.92
CA PRO A 27 23.46 -21.39 -46.19
C PRO A 27 24.98 -21.26 -46.23
N SER A 28 25.58 -21.55 -47.39
CA SER A 28 26.99 -21.23 -47.61
C SER A 28 27.18 -19.72 -47.48
N TYR A 29 28.28 -19.28 -46.85
CA TYR A 29 28.61 -17.86 -46.69
C TYR A 29 28.78 -17.14 -48.03
N GLU A 30 28.93 -17.88 -49.14
CA GLU A 30 28.97 -17.33 -50.49
C GLU A 30 27.63 -16.69 -50.93
N GLU A 31 26.50 -17.02 -50.30
CA GLU A 31 25.20 -16.39 -50.59
C GLU A 31 24.96 -15.09 -49.77
N ALA A 32 25.90 -14.72 -48.88
CA ALA A 32 25.89 -13.46 -48.13
C ALA A 32 26.68 -12.34 -48.81
N ILE A 33 27.19 -12.56 -50.01
CA ILE A 33 27.97 -11.59 -50.83
C ILE A 33 27.20 -11.24 -52.11
N ASP A 34 25.87 -11.35 -52.11
CA ASP A 34 25.01 -10.78 -53.14
C ASP A 34 24.37 -9.49 -52.60
N PRO A 35 24.77 -8.29 -53.06
CA PRO A 35 24.23 -7.03 -52.58
C PRO A 35 22.76 -6.77 -52.98
N ASP A 36 22.17 -7.60 -53.86
CA ASP A 36 20.82 -7.38 -54.41
C ASP A 36 19.76 -8.40 -53.94
N ALA A 37 20.09 -9.32 -53.03
CA ALA A 37 19.11 -10.24 -52.45
C ALA A 37 18.31 -9.59 -51.30
N PRO A 38 16.97 -9.69 -51.27
CA PRO A 38 16.17 -9.20 -50.15
C PRO A 38 16.52 -9.95 -48.87
N PRO A 39 16.60 -9.28 -47.71
CA PRO A 39 17.06 -9.88 -46.47
C PRO A 39 16.15 -11.07 -46.07
N PRO A 40 16.72 -12.19 -45.61
CA PRO A 40 15.95 -13.38 -45.26
C PRO A 40 14.93 -13.08 -44.14
N SER A 41 13.82 -13.82 -44.16
CA SER A 41 12.65 -13.72 -43.26
C SER A 41 12.97 -14.06 -41.80
N TYR A 42 13.86 -13.31 -41.17
CA TYR A 42 14.17 -13.37 -39.74
C TYR A 42 13.34 -12.35 -38.94
N ASP A 43 12.84 -11.29 -39.57
CA ASP A 43 12.06 -10.23 -38.90
C ASP A 43 10.80 -10.76 -38.22
N SER A 44 10.16 -11.79 -38.77
CA SER A 44 8.95 -12.40 -38.20
C SER A 44 9.24 -13.27 -36.97
N LEU A 45 10.34 -14.05 -36.99
CA LEU A 45 10.76 -14.88 -35.85
C LEU A 45 11.37 -14.04 -34.74
N PHE A 46 12.27 -13.10 -35.08
CA PHE A 46 12.83 -12.17 -34.11
C PHE A 46 11.74 -11.25 -33.55
N GLY A 47 10.76 -10.86 -34.36
CA GLY A 47 9.54 -10.18 -33.94
C GLY A 47 8.75 -10.99 -32.93
N ARG A 48 8.43 -12.26 -33.21
CA ARG A 48 7.71 -13.15 -32.29
C ARG A 48 8.47 -13.44 -30.99
N VAL A 49 9.79 -13.65 -31.06
CA VAL A 49 10.64 -13.85 -29.87
C VAL A 49 10.76 -12.55 -29.07
N ARG A 50 10.84 -11.39 -29.73
CA ARG A 50 10.86 -10.06 -29.09
C ARG A 50 9.50 -9.68 -28.50
N GLU A 51 8.40 -10.09 -29.11
CA GLU A 51 7.03 -9.87 -28.65
C GLU A 51 6.70 -10.79 -27.46
N ALA A 52 7.14 -12.05 -27.48
CA ALA A 52 7.12 -12.93 -26.31
C ALA A 52 8.03 -12.41 -25.17
N ARG A 53 9.19 -11.84 -25.49
CA ARG A 53 10.06 -11.16 -24.50
C ARG A 53 9.44 -9.86 -23.99
N LYS A 54 8.68 -9.13 -24.80
CA LYS A 54 7.88 -7.95 -24.42
C LYS A 54 6.67 -8.34 -23.56
N SER A 55 6.11 -9.53 -23.75
CA SER A 55 5.14 -10.13 -22.83
C SER A 55 5.76 -10.44 -21.44
N SER A 56 7.07 -10.68 -21.35
CA SER A 56 7.77 -10.91 -20.07
C SER A 56 7.86 -9.68 -19.15
N SER A 57 7.80 -8.45 -19.68
CA SER A 57 7.69 -7.24 -18.83
C SER A 57 6.30 -7.12 -18.20
N GLY A 58 5.26 -7.60 -18.90
CA GLY A 58 3.89 -7.62 -18.40
C GLY A 58 3.73 -8.47 -17.13
N PHE A 59 4.47 -9.57 -17.00
CA PHE A 59 4.45 -10.39 -15.78
C PHE A 59 5.10 -9.68 -14.59
N ILE A 60 6.24 -9.01 -14.77
CA ILE A 60 6.89 -8.26 -13.68
C ILE A 60 6.03 -7.06 -13.26
N ASP A 61 5.46 -6.33 -14.22
CA ASP A 61 4.56 -5.21 -13.93
C ASP A 61 3.27 -5.70 -13.26
N PHE A 62 2.75 -6.87 -13.67
CA PHE A 62 1.64 -7.53 -12.99
C PHE A 62 1.99 -7.94 -11.56
N PHE A 63 3.14 -8.57 -11.33
CA PHE A 63 3.58 -8.92 -9.97
C PHE A 63 3.87 -7.70 -9.11
N LYS A 64 4.42 -6.61 -9.67
CA LYS A 64 4.59 -5.34 -8.96
C LYS A 64 3.24 -4.74 -8.57
N ASN A 65 2.30 -4.63 -9.51
CA ASN A 65 0.97 -4.11 -9.26
C ASN A 65 0.22 -4.98 -8.25
N LEU A 66 0.29 -6.30 -8.39
CA LEU A 66 -0.29 -7.26 -7.45
C LEU A 66 0.35 -7.12 -6.07
N THR A 67 1.68 -7.01 -5.98
CA THR A 67 2.38 -6.83 -4.70
C THR A 67 2.02 -5.50 -4.05
N ILE A 68 1.88 -4.41 -4.82
CA ILE A 68 1.43 -3.09 -4.34
C ILE A 68 -0.01 -3.17 -3.82
N ILE A 69 -0.90 -3.85 -4.54
CA ILE A 69 -2.31 -4.04 -4.14
C ILE A 69 -2.41 -4.92 -2.88
N LEU A 70 -1.66 -6.02 -2.83
CA LEU A 70 -1.61 -6.92 -1.68
C LEU A 70 -0.99 -6.23 -0.47
N LEU A 71 0.11 -5.51 -0.65
CA LEU A 71 0.75 -4.72 0.40
C LEU A 71 -0.18 -3.60 0.89
N GLY A 72 -0.94 -2.98 -0.02
CA GLY A 72 -1.97 -2.01 0.32
C GLY A 72 -3.12 -2.62 1.12
N THR A 73 -3.57 -3.83 0.76
CA THR A 73 -4.70 -4.51 1.45
C THR A 73 -4.29 -5.02 2.83
N ILE A 74 -3.15 -5.70 2.92
CA ILE A 74 -2.57 -6.18 4.18
C ILE A 74 -2.22 -4.99 5.07
N GLY A 75 -1.57 -3.97 4.50
CA GLY A 75 -1.23 -2.73 5.21
C GLY A 75 -2.45 -2.00 5.73
N CYS A 76 -3.51 -1.87 4.92
CA CYS A 76 -4.78 -1.27 5.34
C CYS A 76 -5.40 -2.05 6.51
N GLY A 77 -5.41 -3.39 6.45
CA GLY A 77 -5.90 -4.23 7.54
C GLY A 77 -5.12 -4.03 8.85
N VAL A 78 -3.79 -4.02 8.78
CA VAL A 78 -2.92 -3.79 9.95
C VAL A 78 -3.13 -2.40 10.55
N ILE A 79 -3.22 -1.36 9.71
CA ILE A 79 -3.48 0.02 10.16
C ILE A 79 -4.84 0.11 10.86
N VAL A 80 -5.87 -0.54 10.32
CA VAL A 80 -7.21 -0.57 10.93
C VAL A 80 -7.18 -1.22 12.31
N ILE A 81 -6.48 -2.35 12.46
CA ILE A 81 -6.35 -3.05 13.74
C ILE A 81 -5.62 -2.17 14.77
N ILE A 82 -4.47 -1.59 14.38
CA ILE A 82 -3.70 -0.69 15.26
C ILE A 82 -4.54 0.50 15.70
N THR A 83 -5.27 1.12 14.76
CA THR A 83 -6.14 2.27 15.03
C THR A 83 -7.32 1.92 15.94
N PHE A 84 -7.71 0.64 16.04
CA PHE A 84 -8.73 0.19 16.99
C PHE A 84 -8.14 -0.12 18.38
N ILE A 85 -6.94 -0.69 18.44
CA ILE A 85 -6.27 -1.00 19.72
C ILE A 85 -5.96 0.29 20.50
N ILE A 86 -5.49 1.34 19.82
CA ILE A 86 -5.17 2.63 20.46
C ILE A 86 -6.33 3.18 21.31
N PRO A 87 -7.55 3.42 20.78
CA PRO A 87 -8.66 3.96 21.58
C PRO A 87 -9.13 3.00 22.67
N VAL A 88 -9.02 1.68 22.50
CA VAL A 88 -9.31 0.71 23.56
C VAL A 88 -8.33 0.86 24.72
N THR A 89 -7.03 0.95 24.43
CA THR A 89 -6.00 1.18 25.46
C THR A 89 -6.19 2.53 26.17
N MET A 90 -6.62 3.57 25.44
CA MET A 90 -6.95 4.88 26.04
C MET A 90 -8.08 4.78 27.07
N ILE A 91 -9.14 4.02 26.76
CA ILE A 91 -10.26 3.80 27.69
C ILE A 91 -9.78 3.03 28.93
N ILE A 92 -9.03 1.95 28.75
CA ILE A 92 -8.55 1.12 29.87
C ILE A 92 -7.65 1.95 30.80
N VAL A 93 -6.68 2.65 30.24
CA VAL A 93 -5.75 3.50 31.02
C VAL A 93 -6.52 4.66 31.67
N GLY A 94 -7.45 5.29 30.97
CA GLY A 94 -8.30 6.34 31.52
C GLY A 94 -9.16 5.87 32.71
N LEU A 95 -9.68 4.65 32.68
CA LEU A 95 -10.48 4.07 33.77
C LEU A 95 -9.63 3.62 34.96
N VAL A 96 -8.51 2.94 34.70
CA VAL A 96 -7.65 2.38 35.76
C VAL A 96 -6.99 3.49 36.58
N TYR A 97 -6.55 4.57 35.93
CA TYR A 97 -5.82 5.66 36.57
C TYR A 97 -6.69 6.90 36.85
N LEU A 98 -8.02 6.77 36.80
CA LEU A 98 -8.97 7.88 37.02
C LEU A 98 -8.81 8.50 38.41
N HIS A 99 -8.44 7.69 39.41
CA HIS A 99 -8.35 8.10 40.81
C HIS A 99 -6.92 8.38 41.31
N GLU A 100 -5.90 8.14 40.49
CA GLU A 100 -4.50 8.31 40.90
C GLU A 100 -3.92 9.71 40.59
N CYS A 101 -4.70 10.62 40.01
CA CYS A 101 -4.28 12.00 39.74
C CYS A 101 -5.32 13.03 40.24
N PRO A 102 -5.39 13.32 41.55
CA PRO A 102 -6.33 14.31 42.11
C PRO A 102 -6.09 15.74 41.59
N ASN A 103 -4.90 16.02 41.07
CA ASN A 103 -4.53 17.34 40.53
C ASN A 103 -4.86 17.53 39.03
N SER A 104 -5.18 16.47 38.31
CA SER A 104 -5.40 16.53 36.86
C SER A 104 -6.51 15.59 36.41
N GLU A 105 -7.69 15.77 37.01
CA GLU A 105 -8.91 15.02 36.68
C GLU A 105 -9.25 15.10 35.18
N TYR A 106 -8.80 16.16 34.49
CA TYR A 106 -9.02 16.38 33.06
C TYR A 106 -8.22 15.44 32.14
N ILE A 107 -7.07 14.89 32.54
CA ILE A 107 -6.27 13.99 31.69
C ILE A 107 -6.97 12.62 31.52
N PRO A 108 -7.38 11.90 32.58
CA PRO A 108 -8.16 10.68 32.44
C PRO A 108 -9.48 10.88 31.68
N ILE A 109 -10.19 11.98 31.95
CA ILE A 109 -11.44 12.33 31.24
C ILE A 109 -11.16 12.55 29.74
N PHE A 110 -10.07 13.25 29.40
CA PHE A 110 -9.65 13.43 28.01
C PHE A 110 -9.42 12.09 27.30
N LEU A 111 -8.68 11.17 27.94
CA LEU A 111 -8.42 9.83 27.40
C LEU A 111 -9.70 8.99 27.24
N LEU A 112 -10.61 9.09 28.21
CA LEU A 112 -11.88 8.36 28.21
C LEU A 112 -12.81 8.84 27.08
N VAL A 113 -13.04 10.15 27.00
CA VAL A 113 -13.90 10.76 25.99
C VAL A 113 -13.27 10.59 24.61
N GLY A 114 -11.98 10.88 24.46
CA GLY A 114 -11.25 10.70 23.20
C GLY A 114 -11.25 9.24 22.72
N GLY A 115 -11.01 8.29 23.62
CA GLY A 115 -11.06 6.86 23.32
C GLY A 115 -12.47 6.39 22.94
N GLY A 116 -13.50 6.82 23.69
CA GLY A 116 -14.89 6.47 23.43
C GLY A 116 -15.40 6.98 22.08
N PHE A 117 -15.19 8.26 21.77
CA PHE A 117 -15.51 8.80 20.45
C PHE A 117 -14.66 8.17 19.33
N GLY A 118 -13.44 7.73 19.63
CA GLY A 118 -12.58 6.97 18.73
C GLY A 118 -13.19 5.63 18.32
N VAL A 119 -13.62 4.83 19.30
CA VAL A 119 -14.33 3.58 19.05
C VAL A 119 -15.64 3.83 18.30
N LEU A 120 -16.42 4.86 18.69
CA LEU A 120 -17.67 5.20 18.03
C LEU A 120 -17.45 5.56 16.55
N LYS A 121 -16.42 6.38 16.26
CA LYS A 121 -16.06 6.72 14.88
C LYS A 121 -15.66 5.48 14.09
N GLN A 122 -14.87 4.58 14.68
CA GLN A 122 -14.46 3.35 14.03
C GLN A 122 -15.66 2.45 13.73
N LEU A 123 -16.60 2.34 14.68
CA LEU A 123 -17.84 1.58 14.52
C LEU A 123 -18.74 2.16 13.42
N LEU A 124 -18.86 3.50 13.36
CA LEU A 124 -19.61 4.18 12.29
C LEU A 124 -18.98 4.00 10.92
N HIS A 125 -17.64 4.01 10.85
CA HIS A 125 -16.94 3.77 9.59
C HIS A 125 -17.13 2.32 9.11
N LEU A 126 -17.08 1.34 10.02
CA LEU A 126 -17.35 -0.07 9.70
C LEU A 126 -18.82 -0.29 9.32
N SER A 127 -19.77 0.29 10.05
CA SER A 127 -21.20 0.14 9.77
C SER A 127 -21.58 0.79 8.44
N ALA A 128 -21.00 1.94 8.11
CA ALA A 128 -21.13 2.54 6.79
C ALA A 128 -20.59 1.61 5.70
N ARG A 129 -19.41 1.01 5.89
CA ARG A 129 -18.85 0.04 4.93
C ARG A 129 -19.68 -1.22 4.75
N VAL A 130 -20.28 -1.73 5.82
CA VAL A 130 -21.15 -2.92 5.76
C VAL A 130 -22.46 -2.60 5.04
N ARG A 131 -23.08 -1.44 5.32
CA ARG A 131 -24.31 -0.99 4.64
C ARG A 131 -24.09 -0.72 3.14
N VAL A 132 -22.95 -0.12 2.78
CA VAL A 132 -22.58 0.13 1.37
C VAL A 132 -22.39 -1.16 0.57
N ARG A 133 -22.01 -2.28 1.23
CA ARG A 133 -21.90 -3.58 0.57
C ARG A 133 -23.27 -4.18 0.17
N GLU A 134 -24.37 -3.63 0.69
CA GLU A 134 -25.74 -4.08 0.43
C GLU A 134 -26.44 -3.24 -0.68
N GLU A 135 -25.98 -2.01 -0.92
CA GLU A 135 -26.57 -1.03 -1.84
C GLU A 135 -25.61 -0.67 -2.99
N GLU A 136 -25.35 -1.60 -3.91
CA GLU A 136 -24.23 -1.51 -4.86
C GLU A 136 -24.45 -0.60 -6.11
N ARG A 137 -25.38 0.39 -6.18
CA ARG A 137 -25.55 1.09 -7.49
C ARG A 137 -26.05 2.54 -7.64
N GLU A 138 -26.56 3.28 -6.67
CA GLU A 138 -27.02 4.66 -6.95
C GLU A 138 -26.58 5.64 -5.86
N GLU A 139 -25.80 6.67 -6.20
CA GLU A 139 -25.30 7.77 -5.34
C GLU A 139 -23.90 7.66 -4.71
N GLU A 140 -22.93 7.12 -5.45
CA GLU A 140 -21.49 6.96 -5.14
C GLU A 140 -20.71 8.21 -4.63
N ARG A 141 -21.29 9.37 -4.27
CA ARG A 141 -20.48 10.54 -3.83
C ARG A 141 -21.03 11.55 -2.81
N VAL A 142 -22.31 11.61 -2.45
CA VAL A 142 -22.85 12.91 -1.97
C VAL A 142 -23.17 13.00 -0.48
N ARG A 143 -23.11 11.91 0.29
CA ARG A 143 -23.23 12.03 1.74
C ARG A 143 -22.19 11.16 2.44
N GLN A 144 -20.95 11.68 2.51
CA GLN A 144 -20.28 11.61 3.81
C GLN A 144 -21.33 12.06 4.82
N THR A 145 -21.87 11.12 5.58
CA THR A 145 -23.01 11.40 6.45
C THR A 145 -22.60 12.62 7.28
N PRO A 146 -23.40 13.70 7.31
CA PRO A 146 -23.02 14.93 8.02
C PRO A 146 -22.57 14.65 9.47
N THR A 147 -23.06 13.54 10.03
CA THR A 147 -22.62 12.96 11.29
C THR A 147 -21.12 12.63 11.35
N GLN A 148 -20.50 12.06 10.31
CA GLN A 148 -19.05 11.78 10.30
C GLN A 148 -18.20 13.07 10.31
N THR A 149 -18.63 14.11 9.59
CA THR A 149 -17.95 15.40 9.59
C THR A 149 -18.06 16.08 10.96
N VAL A 150 -19.25 16.07 11.56
CA VAL A 150 -19.48 16.64 12.90
C VAL A 150 -18.64 15.90 13.96
N ILE A 151 -18.63 14.57 13.95
CA ILE A 151 -17.83 13.77 14.88
C ILE A 151 -16.33 14.04 14.70
N SER A 152 -15.87 14.19 13.46
CA SER A 152 -14.46 14.50 13.18
C SER A 152 -14.08 15.90 13.66
N CYS A 153 -14.95 16.90 13.48
CA CYS A 153 -14.74 18.26 13.98
C CYS A 153 -14.68 18.28 15.51
N PHE A 154 -15.63 17.59 16.16
CA PHE A 154 -15.65 17.44 17.62
C PHE A 154 -14.36 16.78 18.13
N MET A 155 -13.91 15.71 17.49
CA MET A 155 -12.66 15.02 17.84
C MET A 155 -11.44 15.92 17.71
N LEU A 156 -11.36 16.74 16.66
CA LEU A 156 -10.28 17.70 16.48
C LEU A 156 -10.29 18.78 17.58
N GLY A 157 -11.45 19.37 17.87
CA GLY A 157 -11.60 20.35 18.94
C GLY A 157 -11.24 19.76 20.31
N TRP A 158 -11.73 18.55 20.60
CA TRP A 158 -11.42 17.82 21.83
C TRP A 158 -9.93 17.50 21.95
N PHE A 159 -9.29 17.08 20.86
CA PHE A 159 -7.85 16.81 20.82
C PHE A 159 -7.01 18.05 21.13
N ILE A 160 -7.38 19.22 20.59
CA ILE A 160 -6.69 20.49 20.87
C ILE A 160 -6.84 20.87 22.34
N ILE A 161 -8.05 20.75 22.89
CA ILE A 161 -8.30 21.05 24.31
C ILE A 161 -7.51 20.09 25.21
N GLY A 162 -7.51 18.81 24.88
CA GLY A 162 -6.77 17.79 25.61
C GLY A 162 -5.26 17.95 25.53
N SER A 163 -4.71 18.34 24.38
CA SER A 163 -3.28 18.61 24.25
C SER A 163 -2.86 19.77 25.16
N MET A 164 -3.68 20.82 25.26
CA MET A 164 -3.45 21.91 26.21
C MET A 164 -3.47 21.44 27.67
N TRP A 165 -4.37 20.53 28.04
CA TRP A 165 -4.37 19.94 29.39
C TRP A 165 -3.12 19.10 29.68
N VAL A 166 -2.67 18.30 28.71
CA VAL A 166 -1.46 17.48 28.84
C VAL A 166 -0.20 18.33 28.94
N TYR A 167 -0.05 19.35 28.08
CA TYR A 167 1.11 20.26 28.12
C TYR A 167 1.06 21.25 29.30
N GLY A 168 -0.13 21.65 29.73
CA GLY A 168 -0.34 22.50 30.90
C GLY A 168 0.02 21.85 32.22
N ALA A 169 -0.02 20.51 32.30
CA ALA A 169 0.37 19.73 33.47
C ALA A 169 1.88 19.52 33.61
N SER A 170 2.72 20.37 32.99
CA SER A 170 4.17 20.19 32.79
C SER A 170 5.05 20.14 34.04
N ASN A 171 4.50 20.30 35.25
CA ASN A 171 5.25 20.15 36.50
C ASN A 171 4.50 19.25 37.52
N PRO A 172 4.23 17.96 37.20
CA PRO A 172 3.58 17.07 38.14
C PRO A 172 4.60 16.67 39.23
N SER A 173 4.22 16.79 40.49
CA SER A 173 5.03 16.24 41.58
C SER A 173 4.78 14.73 41.63
N PHE A 174 5.84 13.92 41.56
CA PHE A 174 5.71 12.45 41.65
C PHE A 174 5.67 11.93 43.10
N ASP A 175 5.51 12.84 44.06
CA ASP A 175 5.46 12.53 45.49
C ASP A 175 4.02 12.20 45.91
N PRO A 176 3.73 11.00 46.42
CA PRO A 176 2.38 10.59 46.82
C PRO A 176 1.79 11.43 47.96
N SER A 177 2.60 12.22 48.67
CA SER A 177 2.14 13.15 49.72
C SER A 177 1.80 14.55 49.21
N SER A 178 2.08 14.83 47.94
CA SER A 178 1.86 16.15 47.34
C SER A 178 0.46 16.31 46.77
N THR A 179 -0.12 17.49 46.90
CA THR A 179 -1.41 17.85 46.29
C THR A 179 -1.37 17.85 44.76
N HIS A 180 -0.17 17.84 44.15
CA HIS A 180 0.05 17.80 42.71
C HIS A 180 0.46 16.42 42.17
N TYR A 181 0.19 15.34 42.93
CA TYR A 181 0.51 13.97 42.54
C TYR A 181 -0.15 13.55 41.23
N CYS A 182 0.64 12.99 40.31
CA CYS A 182 0.11 12.24 39.19
C CYS A 182 1.03 11.09 38.77
N ASN A 183 0.42 9.96 38.38
CA ASN A 183 1.14 8.76 37.98
C ASN A 183 1.99 9.01 36.73
N LYS A 184 3.29 8.72 36.81
CA LYS A 184 4.26 8.88 35.71
C LYS A 184 3.85 8.11 34.46
N PHE A 185 3.26 6.92 34.60
CA PHE A 185 2.82 6.10 33.48
C PHE A 185 1.71 6.79 32.69
N LEU A 186 0.66 7.26 33.37
CA LEU A 186 -0.47 7.95 32.75
C LEU A 186 -0.02 9.20 31.98
N TYR A 187 0.80 10.04 32.63
CA TYR A 187 1.30 11.27 32.02
C TYR A 187 2.15 10.99 30.78
N THR A 188 3.10 10.06 30.89
CA THR A 188 3.99 9.69 29.77
C THR A 188 3.18 9.07 28.61
N PHE A 189 2.15 8.28 28.93
CA PHE A 189 1.26 7.70 27.93
C PHE A 189 0.43 8.77 27.21
N ALA A 190 -0.21 9.68 27.94
CA ALA A 190 -0.98 10.78 27.36
C ALA A 190 -0.11 11.68 26.47
N LEU A 191 1.09 12.02 26.94
CA LEU A 191 2.06 12.80 26.17
C LEU A 191 2.49 12.05 24.90
N GLY A 192 2.83 10.77 25.02
CA GLY A 192 3.20 9.91 23.89
C GLY A 192 2.10 9.82 22.83
N LEU A 193 0.84 9.68 23.26
CA LEU A 193 -0.32 9.67 22.35
C LEU A 193 -0.47 10.99 21.60
N VAL A 194 -0.45 12.11 22.33
CA VAL A 194 -0.56 13.45 21.73
C VAL A 194 0.57 13.68 20.74
N SER A 195 1.82 13.38 21.13
CA SER A 195 2.99 13.47 20.26
C SER A 195 2.87 12.57 19.03
N SER A 196 2.38 11.34 19.16
CA SER A 196 2.18 10.42 18.03
C SER A 196 1.21 10.98 16.99
N VAL A 197 0.12 11.62 17.43
CA VAL A 197 -0.85 12.24 16.52
C VAL A 197 -0.20 13.40 15.78
N TYR A 198 0.53 14.29 16.46
CA TYR A 198 1.25 15.40 15.81
C TYR A 198 2.31 14.90 14.81
N ILE A 199 3.10 13.88 15.17
CA ILE A 199 4.10 13.28 14.27
C ILE A 199 3.41 12.72 13.02
N SER A 200 2.31 12.00 13.19
CA SER A 200 1.56 11.44 12.06
C SER A 200 0.99 12.53 11.15
N LEU A 201 0.48 13.64 11.72
CA LEU A 201 -0.04 14.77 10.97
C LEU A 201 1.06 15.42 10.12
N VAL A 202 2.23 15.68 10.72
CA VAL A 202 3.39 16.24 10.02
C VAL A 202 3.85 15.30 8.90
N ALA A 203 3.93 13.99 9.17
CA ALA A 203 4.31 13.01 8.16
C ALA A 203 3.35 12.99 6.97
N VAL A 204 2.03 13.03 7.23
CA VAL A 204 1.02 13.09 6.16
C VAL A 204 1.16 14.37 5.33
N ILE A 205 1.36 15.52 5.97
CA ILE A 205 1.55 16.79 5.26
C ILE A 205 2.78 16.72 4.35
N VAL A 206 3.91 16.20 4.85
CA VAL A 206 5.15 16.05 4.06
C VAL A 206 4.94 15.09 2.87
N CYS A 207 4.27 13.96 3.10
CA CYS A 207 3.93 13.01 2.03
C CYS A 207 3.04 13.64 0.96
N LEU A 208 2.02 14.42 1.35
CA LEU A 208 1.14 15.11 0.41
C LEU A 208 1.89 16.20 -0.36
N CYS A 209 2.72 17.00 0.31
CA CYS A 209 3.53 18.03 -0.34
C CYS A 209 4.51 17.42 -1.36
N SER A 210 5.19 16.33 -1.01
CA SER A 210 6.12 15.66 -1.94
C SER A 210 5.40 15.04 -3.13
N ALA A 211 4.24 14.42 -2.94
CA ALA A 211 3.42 13.90 -4.04
C ALA A 211 2.96 15.01 -4.99
N SER A 212 2.52 16.15 -4.45
CA SER A 212 2.12 17.32 -5.25
C SER A 212 3.29 17.89 -6.08
N VAL A 213 4.49 17.96 -5.50
CA VAL A 213 5.69 18.42 -6.22
C VAL A 213 6.06 17.45 -7.35
N VAL A 214 6.04 16.15 -7.09
CA VAL A 214 6.31 15.12 -8.12
C VAL A 214 5.28 15.19 -9.25
N ALA A 215 4.00 15.34 -8.92
CA ALA A 215 2.94 15.47 -9.91
C ALA A 215 3.14 16.71 -10.80
N PHE A 216 3.46 17.85 -10.20
CA PHE A 216 3.74 19.09 -10.92
C PHE A 216 4.97 18.97 -11.84
N VAL A 217 6.05 18.34 -11.37
CA VAL A 217 7.26 18.11 -12.19
C VAL A 217 6.98 17.17 -13.35
N TYR A 218 6.17 16.12 -13.13
CA TYR A 218 5.78 15.19 -14.18
C TYR A 218 4.94 15.89 -15.26
N GLU A 219 3.98 16.73 -14.86
CA GLU A 219 3.17 17.53 -15.78
C GLU A 219 4.01 18.54 -16.57
N SER A 220 5.02 19.16 -15.95
CA SER A 220 5.94 20.10 -16.61
C SER A 220 6.89 19.44 -17.62
N ASN A 221 7.10 18.12 -17.57
CA ASN A 221 8.03 17.39 -18.42
C ASN A 221 7.33 16.56 -19.53
N SER A 222 5.99 16.56 -19.55
CA SER A 222 5.16 15.95 -20.59
C SER A 222 4.73 16.96 -21.65
#